data_AF-A0A843I2V4-F1
#
_entry.id   AF-A0A843I2V4-F1
#
_cell.length_a   1.000
_cell.length_b   1.000
_cell.length_c   1.000
_cell.angle_alpha   90.00
_cell.angle_beta   90.00
_cell.angle_gamma   90.00
#
_symmetry.space_group_name_H-M   'P 1'
#
loop_
_entity.id
_entity.type
_entity.pdbx_description
1 polymer ?
#
loop_
_entity_poly.entity_id
_entity_poly.type
_entity_poly.pdbx_seq_one_letter_code
_entity_poly.pdbx_strand_id
1 'polypeptide(L)' 'VIGRTINYIPVVIRDEGVELGRRYTVLINEASYYDLRGNVILK' A
#
# COMPACT_ATOMS: atom_id res chain seq x y z
N VAL A 1 -3.39 -1.67 -6.82
CA VAL A 1 -2.91 -2.98 -6.30
C VAL A 1 -3.28 -3.11 -4.82
N ILE A 2 -3.67 -4.30 -4.37
CA ILE A 2 -3.91 -4.58 -2.94
C ILE A 2 -2.68 -5.31 -2.38
N GLY A 3 -2.13 -4.80 -1.29
CA GLY A 3 -0.99 -5.37 -0.58
C GLY A 3 -1.26 -5.44 0.92
N ARG A 4 -0.23 -5.82 1.68
CA ARG A 4 -0.27 -5.84 3.16
C ARG A 4 0.97 -5.16 3.72
N THR A 5 0.81 -4.49 4.85
CA THR A 5 1.94 -3.99 5.63
C THR A 5 2.66 -5.13 6.36
N ILE A 6 3.78 -4.82 7.03
CA ILE A 6 4.51 -5.79 7.86
C ILE A 6 3.64 -6.31 9.02
N ASN A 7 2.70 -5.48 9.49
CA ASN A 7 1.75 -5.81 10.54
C ASN A 7 0.47 -6.50 9.99
N TYR A 8 0.50 -6.99 8.75
CA TYR A 8 -0.61 -7.67 8.09
C TYR A 8 -1.88 -6.83 7.89
N ILE A 9 -1.77 -5.50 7.96
CA ILE A 9 -2.91 -4.60 7.70
C ILE A 9 -3.05 -4.45 6.17
N PRO A 10 -4.25 -4.64 5.60
CA PRO A 10 -4.48 -4.48 4.17
C PRO A 10 -4.29 -3.03 3.73
N VAL A 11 -3.60 -2.85 2.60
CA VAL A 11 -3.29 -1.55 1.99
C VAL A 11 -3.74 -1.55 0.53
N VAL A 12 -4.44 -0.50 0.11
CA VAL A 12 -4.80 -0.24 -1.27
C VAL A 12 -3.88 0.84 -1.83
N ILE A 13 -3.09 0.49 -2.84
CA ILE A 13 -2.18 1.40 -3.53
C ILE A 13 -2.77 1.71 -4.91
N ARG A 14 -2.91 2.99 -5.25
CA ARG A 14 -3.49 3.44 -6.53
C ARG A 14 -2.45 3.88 -7.57
N ASP A 15 -1.16 3.79 -7.25
CA ASP A 15 -0.09 4.22 -8.14
C ASP A 15 0.14 3.30 -9.35
N GLU A 16 0.55 3.92 -10.44
CA GLU A 16 0.94 3.24 -11.67
C GLU A 16 2.35 2.63 -11.56
N GLY A 17 2.53 1.44 -12.14
CA GLY A 17 3.80 0.71 -12.13
C GLY A 17 4.16 0.10 -10.77
N VAL A 18 3.15 -0.39 -10.04
CA VAL A 18 3.29 -1.25 -8.86
C VAL A 18 3.15 -2.71 -9.29
N GLU A 19 4.19 -3.51 -9.05
CA GLU A 19 4.23 -4.93 -9.41
C GLU A 19 3.84 -5.81 -8.22
N LEU A 20 3.15 -6.91 -8.49
CA LEU A 20 2.83 -7.91 -7.46
C LEU A 20 4.10 -8.62 -7.00
N GLY A 21 4.18 -8.94 -5.70
CA GLY A 21 5.29 -9.69 -5.12
C GLY A 21 6.53 -8.85 -4.76
N ARG A 22 6.55 -7.54 -5.07
CA ARG A 22 7.60 -6.63 -4.62
C ARG A 22 7.25 -5.91 -3.32
N ARG A 23 8.28 -5.44 -2.64
CA ARG A 23 8.18 -4.65 -1.41
C ARG A 23 8.31 -3.18 -1.76
N TYR A 24 7.38 -2.36 -1.29
CA TYR A 24 7.32 -0.92 -1.55
C TYR A 24 7.29 -0.16 -0.24
N THR A 25 7.93 1.02 -0.21
CA THR A 25 7.73 1.98 0.88
C THR A 25 6.56 2.88 0.49
N VAL A 26 5.52 2.88 1.32
CA VAL A 26 4.24 3.54 1.04
C VAL A 26 3.96 4.56 2.14
N LEU A 27 3.57 5.78 1.75
CA LEU A 27 2.99 6.77 2.65
C LEU A 27 1.48 6.53 2.74
N ILE A 28 0.97 6.35 3.95
CA ILE A 28 -0.47 6.20 4.17
C ILE A 28 -1.10 7.60 4.25
N ASN A 29 -2.07 7.84 3.36
CA ASN A 29 -2.79 9.11 3.26
C ASN A 29 -4.20 9.01 3.86
N GLU A 30 -4.81 7.82 3.81
CA GLU A 30 -6.14 7.56 4.38
C GLU A 30 -6.12 6.27 5.21
N ALA A 31 -6.80 6.29 6.35
CA ALA A 31 -7.01 5.13 7.20
C ALA A 31 -8.51 4.94 7.43
N SER A 32 -9.03 3.76 7.10
CA SER A 32 -10.39 3.32 7.37
C SER A 32 -10.39 2.16 8.36
N TYR A 33 -11.57 1.77 8.85
CA TYR A 33 -11.70 0.59 9.72
C TYR A 33 -11.27 -0.71 9.03
N TYR A 34 -11.40 -0.79 7.70
CA TYR A 34 -11.17 -2.02 6.93
C TYR A 34 -9.90 -2.00 6.10
N ASP A 35 -9.42 -0.83 5.69
CA ASP A 35 -8.30 -0.68 4.77
C ASP A 35 -7.51 0.61 5.01
N LEU A 36 -6.23 0.55 4.67
CA LEU A 36 -5.37 1.72 4.54
C LEU A 36 -5.21 2.07 3.06
N ARG A 37 -5.04 3.35 2.74
CA ARG A 37 -4.75 3.79 1.37
C ARG A 37 -3.57 4.73 1.35
N GLY A 38 -2.75 4.61 0.31
CA GLY A 38 -1.50 5.35 0.24
C GLY A 38 -0.87 5.34 -1.13
N ASN A 39 0.19 6.13 -1.22
CA ASN A 39 1.02 6.28 -2.43
C ASN A 39 2.44 5.77 -2.14
N VAL A 40 3.07 5.19 -3.15
CA VAL A 40 4.44 4.70 -3.10
C VAL A 40 5.40 5.89 -3.07
N ILE A 41 6.31 5.89 -2.10
CA ILE A 41 7.41 6.84 -2.02
C ILE A 41 8.66 6.27 -2.71
N LEU A 42 8.95 4.98 -2.46
CA LEU A 42 10.10 4.27 -3.01
C LEU A 42 9.69 2.90 -3.57
N LYS A 43 10.15 2.64 -4.79
CA LYS A 43 9.92 1.41 -5.57
C LYS A 43 11.00 0.37 -5.34
#